data_AF-D4N0P8-F1
#
_entry.id   AF-D4N0P8-F1
#
_cell.length_a   1.000
_cell.length_b   1.000
_cell.length_c   1.000
_cell.angle_alpha   90.00
_cell.angle_beta   90.00
_cell.angle_gamma   90.00
#
_symmetry.space_group_name_H-M   'P 1'
#
loop_
_entity.id
_entity.type
_entity.pdbx_description
1 polymer ?
#
loop_
_entity_poly.entity_id
_entity_poly.type
_entity_poly.pdbx_seq_one_letter_code
_entity_poly.pdbx_strand_id
1 'polypeptide(L)'
;MTANRFFGPSGDGFLNAESFVDILDEIGKMNKHYTVDIKKEKDMEEVTIKNVIFNPPATIVFWSNGDKTVVKCDEIEKFDPEKGMAMAISKHALGNKGNYYNKFIKYAGEYIRKTFDDYGKVIAKGFKDSINKDFNEKFVKAGADK
;
A
#
# COMPACT_ATOMS: atom_id res chain seq x y z
N MET A 1 -30.85 2.72 76.34
CA MET A 1 -31.43 4.05 76.09
C MET A 1 -30.31 4.90 75.53
N THR A 2 -30.19 5.06 74.21
CA THR A 2 -30.96 5.96 73.33
C THR A 2 -30.48 7.41 73.41
N ALA A 3 -30.07 7.91 72.23
CA ALA A 3 -30.08 9.30 71.75
C ALA A 3 -29.05 10.27 72.35
N ASN A 4 -28.06 10.66 71.53
CA ASN A 4 -28.03 11.85 70.65
C ASN A 4 -27.80 13.17 71.41
N ARG A 5 -26.70 13.87 71.09
CA ARG A 5 -26.68 14.97 70.09
C ARG A 5 -25.28 15.60 70.02
N PHE A 6 -24.70 15.49 68.83
CA PHE A 6 -24.12 16.58 68.04
C PHE A 6 -23.50 17.77 68.80
N PHE A 7 -22.18 17.77 68.89
CA PHE A 7 -21.37 18.99 68.80
C PHE A 7 -20.31 18.73 67.72
N GLY A 8 -20.33 19.54 66.67
CA GLY A 8 -19.37 19.43 65.58
C GLY A 8 -17.94 19.73 66.05
N PRO A 9 -16.91 19.29 65.32
CA PRO A 9 -15.54 19.65 65.64
C PRO A 9 -15.31 21.10 65.23
N SER A 10 -15.30 21.97 66.23
CA SER A 10 -14.67 23.28 66.17
C SER A 10 -13.15 23.06 66.20
N GLY A 11 -12.46 23.47 65.13
CA GLY A 11 -10.99 23.40 65.03
C GLY A 11 -10.50 21.98 64.68
N ASP A 12 -9.60 21.72 63.75
CA ASP A 12 -8.54 22.55 63.17
C ASP A 12 -8.33 22.03 61.74
N GLY A 13 -8.37 22.93 60.76
CA GLY A 13 -8.30 22.58 59.33
C GLY A 13 -6.89 22.20 58.85
N PHE A 14 -6.23 21.26 59.51
CA PHE A 14 -5.01 20.63 59.00
C PHE A 14 -5.24 19.13 58.91
N LEU A 15 -5.43 18.64 57.69
CA LEU A 15 -5.27 17.22 57.35
C LEU A 15 -3.94 16.75 57.95
N ASN A 16 -4.01 15.81 58.90
CA ASN A 16 -2.85 15.26 59.57
C ASN A 16 -1.88 14.72 58.51
N ALA A 17 -0.57 15.01 58.63
CA ALA A 17 0.40 14.60 57.63
C ALA A 17 0.38 13.08 57.35
N GLU A 18 0.02 12.29 58.36
CA GLU A 18 -0.17 10.83 58.23
C GLU A 18 -1.30 10.47 57.27
N SER A 19 -2.42 11.20 57.24
CA SER A 19 -3.52 10.92 56.31
C SER A 19 -3.21 11.32 54.87
N PHE A 20 -2.37 12.35 54.67
CA PHE A 20 -1.89 12.71 53.33
C PHE A 20 -0.93 11.68 52.75
N VAL A 21 -0.03 11.14 53.57
CA VAL A 21 0.91 10.08 53.14
C VAL A 21 0.13 8.84 52.71
N ASP A 22 -0.90 8.46 53.46
CA ASP A 22 -1.75 7.33 53.12
C ASP A 22 -2.54 7.55 51.82
N ILE A 23 -3.13 8.75 51.64
CA ILE A 23 -3.81 9.14 50.41
C ILE A 23 -2.85 9.11 49.21
N LEU A 24 -1.62 9.59 49.39
CA LEU A 24 -0.60 9.58 48.33
C LEU A 24 -0.15 8.15 47.98
N ASP A 25 -0.04 7.25 48.97
CA ASP A 25 0.30 5.85 48.74
C ASP A 25 -0.84 5.11 48.02
N GLU A 26 -2.10 5.43 48.32
CA GLU A 26 -3.28 4.89 47.64
C GLU A 26 -3.42 5.43 46.21
N ILE A 27 -3.15 6.72 45.98
CA ILE A 27 -3.04 7.32 44.63
C ILE A 27 -1.87 6.69 43.86
N GLY A 28 -0.75 6.40 44.53
CA GLY A 28 0.39 5.70 43.95
C GLY A 28 0.05 4.28 43.51
N LYS A 29 -0.71 3.54 44.32
CA LYS A 29 -1.20 2.19 44.01
C LYS A 29 -2.23 2.21 42.87
N MET A 30 -3.12 3.19 42.83
CA MET A 30 -4.06 3.37 41.71
C MET A 30 -3.32 3.72 40.41
N ASN A 31 -2.35 4.64 40.45
CA ASN A 31 -1.56 5.01 39.27
C ASN A 31 -0.73 3.84 38.71
N LYS A 32 -0.35 2.86 39.53
CA LYS A 32 0.32 1.63 39.07
C LYS A 32 -0.59 0.70 38.26
N HIS A 33 -1.92 0.83 38.41
CA HIS A 33 -2.91 0.12 37.58
C HIS A 33 -3.26 0.92 36.31
N TYR A 34 -2.96 2.22 36.27
CA TYR A 34 -3.08 3.11 35.10
C TYR A 34 -1.78 3.33 34.32
N THR A 35 -0.63 2.86 34.82
CA THR A 35 0.45 2.43 33.93
C THR A 35 -0.04 1.16 33.25
N VAL A 36 -1.02 1.34 32.36
CA VAL A 36 -1.20 0.51 31.19
C VAL A 36 0.21 0.27 30.70
N ASP A 37 0.65 -0.99 30.74
CA ASP A 37 1.78 -1.40 29.95
C ASP A 37 1.50 -0.84 28.56
N ILE A 38 2.16 0.27 28.21
CA ILE A 38 2.33 0.68 26.85
C ILE A 38 3.15 -0.48 26.32
N LYS A 39 2.46 -1.54 25.90
CA LYS A 39 3.02 -2.66 25.18
C LYS A 39 3.74 -1.94 24.07
N LYS A 40 5.06 -1.89 24.20
CA LYS A 40 5.96 -1.31 23.23
C LYS A 40 5.44 -1.81 21.91
N GLU A 41 4.84 -0.90 21.13
CA GLU A 41 4.29 -1.20 19.83
C GLU A 41 5.38 -2.01 19.15
N LYS A 42 5.05 -3.28 18.88
CA LYS A 42 5.96 -4.28 18.37
C LYS A 42 6.80 -3.58 17.32
N ASP A 43 8.06 -3.29 17.63
CA ASP A 43 8.95 -2.50 16.79
C ASP A 43 8.78 -3.10 15.39
N MET A 44 8.10 -2.36 14.49
CA MET A 44 7.99 -2.78 13.11
C MET A 44 9.41 -2.66 12.62
N GLU A 45 10.17 -3.73 12.76
CA GLU A 45 11.53 -3.81 12.27
C GLU A 45 11.44 -3.45 10.79
N GLU A 46 11.96 -2.28 10.45
CA GLU A 46 11.82 -1.72 9.13
C GLU A 46 12.50 -2.68 8.16
N VAL A 47 11.70 -3.45 7.41
CA VAL A 47 12.24 -4.42 6.46
C VAL A 47 12.77 -3.64 5.26
N THR A 48 14.09 -3.49 5.25
CA THR A 48 14.81 -2.75 4.22
C THR A 48 15.40 -3.69 3.18
N ILE A 49 15.69 -3.14 1.99
CA ILE A 49 16.37 -3.89 0.94
C ILE A 49 17.84 -4.04 1.33
N LYS A 50 18.29 -5.28 1.49
CA LYS A 50 19.69 -5.60 1.80
C LYS A 50 20.56 -5.66 0.55
N ASN A 51 20.05 -6.30 -0.50
CA ASN A 51 20.77 -6.46 -1.77
C ASN A 51 19.81 -6.75 -2.92
N VAL A 52 20.17 -6.35 -4.14
CA VAL A 52 19.43 -6.65 -5.36
C VAL A 52 20.38 -7.26 -6.39
N ILE A 53 20.01 -8.40 -6.95
CA ILE A 53 20.74 -9.08 -8.02
C ILE A 53 19.86 -9.07 -9.27
N PHE A 54 20.37 -8.46 -10.33
CA PHE A 54 19.78 -8.52 -11.67
C PHE A 54 20.51 -9.58 -12.49
N ASN A 55 19.83 -10.67 -12.82
CA ASN A 55 20.36 -11.74 -13.64
C ASN A 55 19.30 -12.17 -14.66
N PRO A 56 19.28 -11.57 -15.86
CA PRO A 56 18.25 -11.84 -16.86
C PRO A 56 18.02 -13.35 -17.05
N PRO A 57 16.76 -13.82 -17.04
CA PRO A 57 15.50 -13.07 -17.01
C PRO A 57 14.96 -12.76 -15.60
N ALA A 58 15.75 -12.94 -14.54
CA ALA A 58 15.30 -12.83 -13.15
C ALA A 58 15.86 -11.61 -12.38
N THR A 59 15.03 -11.08 -11.49
CA THR A 59 15.43 -10.10 -10.47
C THR A 59 15.23 -10.69 -9.09
N ILE A 60 16.26 -10.64 -8.26
CA ILE A 60 16.28 -11.20 -6.90
C ILE A 60 16.52 -10.06 -5.92
N VAL A 61 15.63 -9.91 -4.94
CA VAL A 61 15.77 -8.94 -3.86
C VAL A 61 15.91 -9.68 -2.53
N PHE A 62 16.96 -9.35 -1.79
CA PHE A 62 17.20 -9.82 -0.43
C PHE A 62 16.77 -8.75 0.56
N TRP A 63 16.08 -9.18 1.60
CA TRP A 63 15.49 -8.33 2.63
C TRP A 63 16.32 -8.40 3.91
N SER A 64 16.27 -7.36 4.74
CA SER A 64 17.03 -7.28 6.00
C SER A 64 16.66 -8.40 6.99
N ASN A 65 15.40 -8.85 6.95
CA ASN A 65 14.85 -9.92 7.78
C ASN A 65 15.25 -11.35 7.33
N GLY A 66 16.07 -11.48 6.28
CA GLY A 66 16.50 -12.76 5.73
C GLY A 66 15.56 -13.37 4.68
N ASP A 67 14.43 -12.73 4.39
CA ASP A 67 13.58 -13.12 3.27
C ASP A 67 14.26 -12.82 1.93
N LYS A 68 13.75 -13.47 0.88
CA LYS A 68 14.10 -13.16 -0.50
C LYS A 68 12.87 -13.20 -1.39
N THR A 69 12.80 -12.27 -2.33
CA THR A 69 11.82 -12.32 -3.41
C THR A 69 12.53 -12.51 -4.75
N VAL A 70 11.98 -13.42 -5.54
CA VAL A 70 12.44 -13.68 -6.91
C VAL A 70 11.27 -13.40 -7.84
N VAL A 71 11.54 -12.59 -8.85
CA VAL A 71 10.64 -12.28 -9.96
C VAL A 71 11.35 -12.66 -11.25
N LYS A 72 10.59 -13.25 -12.19
CA LYS A 72 11.08 -13.59 -13.52
C LYS A 72 10.30 -12.77 -14.53
N CYS A 73 11.00 -12.28 -15.54
CA CYS A 73 10.42 -11.67 -16.72
C CYS A 73 9.85 -12.77 -17.64
N ASP A 74 8.76 -12.46 -18.33
CA ASP A 74 8.15 -13.36 -19.31
C ASP A 74 9.02 -13.47 -20.57
N GLU A 75 8.94 -14.61 -21.27
CA GLU A 75 9.75 -14.90 -22.45
C GLU A 75 9.50 -13.94 -23.63
N ILE A 76 8.35 -13.28 -23.63
CA ILE A 76 7.91 -12.35 -24.69
C ILE A 76 8.37 -10.92 -24.39
N GLU A 77 8.59 -10.59 -23.12
CA GLU A 77 8.94 -9.23 -22.72
C GLU A 77 10.46 -9.04 -22.64
N LYS A 78 10.92 -7.84 -23.00
CA LYS A 78 12.31 -7.46 -22.79
C LYS A 78 12.54 -7.32 -21.27
N PHE A 79 13.60 -7.95 -20.78
CA PHE A 79 14.02 -7.80 -19.38
C PHE A 79 14.28 -6.33 -19.04
N ASP A 80 13.55 -5.84 -18.04
CA ASP A 80 13.68 -4.50 -17.50
C ASP A 80 14.01 -4.61 -15.99
N PRO A 81 15.19 -4.14 -15.56
CA PRO A 81 15.62 -4.25 -14.17
C PRO A 81 14.74 -3.44 -13.21
N GLU A 82 14.25 -2.26 -13.62
CA GLU A 82 13.40 -1.40 -12.79
C GLU A 82 12.02 -2.04 -12.60
N LYS A 83 11.43 -2.56 -13.69
CA LYS A 83 10.16 -3.31 -13.63
C LYS A 83 10.29 -4.54 -12.73
N GLY A 84 11.38 -5.30 -12.86
CA GLY A 84 11.66 -6.46 -12.04
C GLY A 84 11.81 -6.13 -10.56
N MET A 85 12.47 -5.02 -10.23
CA MET A 85 12.66 -4.55 -8.85
C MET A 85 11.34 -4.08 -8.24
N ALA A 86 10.56 -3.26 -8.95
CA ALA A 86 9.26 -2.78 -8.49
C ALA A 86 8.30 -3.95 -8.20
N MET A 87 8.32 -4.98 -9.06
CA MET A 87 7.52 -6.17 -8.87
C MET A 87 7.99 -7.01 -7.67
N ALA A 88 9.31 -7.11 -7.44
CA ALA A 88 9.87 -7.83 -6.30
C ALA A 88 9.51 -7.17 -4.97
N ILE A 89 9.51 -5.83 -4.92
CA ILE A 89 9.05 -5.03 -3.78
C ILE A 89 7.55 -5.23 -3.56
N SER A 90 6.75 -5.12 -4.62
CA SER A 90 5.29 -5.31 -4.55
C SER A 90 4.92 -6.71 -4.02
N LYS A 91 5.64 -7.74 -4.48
CA LYS A 91 5.46 -9.13 -4.04
C LYS A 91 5.80 -9.33 -2.56
N HIS A 92 6.83 -8.64 -2.07
CA HIS A 92 7.21 -8.68 -0.66
C HIS A 92 6.19 -7.95 0.22
N ALA A 93 5.80 -6.74 -0.17
CA ALA A 93 4.86 -5.91 0.58
C ALA A 93 3.43 -6.47 0.65
N LEU A 94 2.94 -7.06 -0.45
CA LEU A 94 1.57 -7.57 -0.55
C LEU A 94 1.43 -9.06 -0.16
N GLY A 95 2.56 -9.72 0.12
CA GLY A 95 2.64 -11.13 0.43
C GLY A 95 2.55 -12.05 -0.80
N ASN A 96 3.17 -13.22 -0.71
CA ASN A 96 3.27 -14.20 -1.79
C ASN A 96 2.00 -15.05 -1.99
N LYS A 97 0.81 -14.42 -1.97
CA LYS A 97 -0.49 -15.10 -2.15
C LYS A 97 -1.02 -15.06 -3.59
N GLY A 98 -0.19 -14.65 -4.57
CA GLY A 98 -0.57 -14.56 -5.99
C GLY A 98 -1.57 -13.44 -6.34
N ASN A 99 -2.20 -12.79 -5.36
CA ASN A 99 -3.22 -11.76 -5.59
C ASN A 99 -2.66 -10.41 -6.08
N TYR A 100 -1.36 -10.14 -5.87
CA TYR A 100 -0.76 -8.86 -6.30
C TYR A 100 -0.78 -8.69 -7.82
N TYR A 101 -0.52 -9.76 -8.57
CA TYR A 101 -0.47 -9.74 -10.03
C TYR A 101 -1.83 -9.40 -10.66
N ASN A 102 -2.92 -9.94 -10.10
CA ASN A 102 -4.28 -9.67 -10.57
C ASN A 102 -4.67 -8.19 -10.41
N LYS A 103 -4.15 -7.50 -9.38
CA LYS A 103 -4.36 -6.05 -9.24
C LYS A 103 -3.65 -5.27 -10.34
N PHE A 104 -2.42 -5.64 -10.69
CA PHE A 104 -1.70 -5.01 -11.80
C PHE A 104 -2.45 -5.23 -13.13
N ILE A 105 -2.90 -6.45 -13.43
CA ILE A 105 -3.70 -6.71 -14.64
C ILE A 105 -4.97 -5.88 -14.66
N LYS A 106 -5.70 -5.82 -13.54
CA LYS A 106 -6.97 -5.09 -13.48
C LYS A 106 -6.78 -3.62 -13.85
N TYR A 107 -5.85 -2.92 -13.21
CA TYR A 107 -5.72 -1.47 -13.40
C TYR A 107 -4.84 -1.09 -14.60
N ALA A 108 -3.69 -1.74 -14.78
CA ALA A 108 -2.78 -1.45 -15.88
C ALA A 108 -3.24 -2.13 -17.18
N GLY A 109 -3.77 -3.35 -17.11
CA GLY A 109 -4.25 -4.07 -18.28
C GLY A 109 -5.48 -3.44 -18.93
N GLU A 110 -6.41 -2.88 -18.16
CA GLU A 110 -7.54 -2.11 -18.71
C GLU A 110 -7.06 -0.88 -19.48
N TYR A 111 -6.08 -0.14 -18.94
CA TYR A 111 -5.48 1.01 -19.63
C TYR A 111 -4.83 0.58 -20.95
N ILE A 112 -3.97 -0.46 -20.90
CA ILE A 112 -3.28 -1.00 -22.07
C ILE A 112 -4.30 -1.43 -23.14
N ARG A 113 -5.33 -2.20 -22.75
CA ARG A 113 -6.36 -2.68 -23.69
C ARG A 113 -7.08 -1.53 -24.39
N LYS A 114 -7.45 -0.49 -23.65
CA LYS A 114 -8.11 0.69 -24.20
C LYS A 114 -7.20 1.42 -25.20
N THR A 115 -5.92 1.59 -24.86
CA THR A 115 -4.94 2.23 -25.75
C THR A 115 -4.75 1.43 -27.04
N PHE A 116 -4.66 0.10 -26.95
CA PHE A 116 -4.58 -0.77 -28.13
C PHE A 116 -5.84 -0.68 -29.00
N ASP A 117 -7.04 -0.72 -28.40
CA ASP A 117 -8.30 -0.58 -29.12
C ASP A 117 -8.38 0.77 -29.88
N ASP A 118 -7.96 1.85 -29.23
CA ASP A 118 -8.00 3.20 -29.81
C ASP A 118 -6.97 3.36 -30.94
N TYR A 119 -5.75 2.82 -30.77
CA TYR A 119 -4.77 2.74 -31.87
C TYR A 119 -5.28 1.93 -33.05
N GLY A 120 -5.90 0.76 -32.79
CA GLY A 120 -6.47 -0.09 -33.83
C GLY A 120 -7.54 0.62 -34.66
N LYS A 121 -8.40 1.43 -34.02
CA LYS A 121 -9.40 2.26 -34.71
C LYS A 121 -8.77 3.31 -35.60
N VAL A 122 -7.68 3.97 -35.16
CA VAL A 122 -6.97 4.98 -35.95
C VAL A 122 -6.40 4.37 -37.23
N ILE A 123 -5.74 3.21 -37.11
CA ILE A 123 -5.18 2.50 -38.27
C ILE A 123 -6.29 2.03 -39.23
N ALA A 124 -7.39 1.45 -38.70
CA ALA A 124 -8.52 1.02 -39.51
C ALA A 124 -9.19 2.18 -40.24
N LYS A 125 -9.32 3.34 -39.59
CA LYS A 125 -9.84 4.56 -40.20
C LYS A 125 -8.92 5.05 -41.32
N GLY A 126 -7.61 5.15 -41.07
CA GLY A 126 -6.64 5.55 -42.08
C GLY A 126 -6.64 4.63 -43.31
N PHE A 127 -6.77 3.32 -43.09
CA PHE A 127 -6.90 2.35 -44.19
C PHE A 127 -8.20 2.53 -44.99
N LYS A 128 -9.33 2.72 -44.31
CA LYS A 128 -10.63 2.98 -44.95
C LYS A 128 -10.64 4.29 -45.75
N ASP A 129 -10.00 5.32 -45.20
CA ASP A 129 -9.87 6.63 -45.86
C ASP A 129 -8.98 6.52 -47.11
N SER A 130 -7.88 5.74 -47.05
CA SER A 130 -7.03 5.46 -48.22
C SER A 130 -7.80 4.70 -49.31
N ILE A 131 -8.55 3.66 -48.95
CA ILE A 131 -9.38 2.91 -49.88
C ILE A 131 -10.40 3.84 -50.55
N ASN A 132 -11.13 4.63 -49.76
CA ASN A 132 -12.14 5.54 -50.30
C ASN A 132 -11.55 6.57 -51.26
N LYS A 133 -10.35 7.08 -50.96
CA LYS A 133 -9.61 7.98 -51.84
C LYS A 133 -9.24 7.30 -53.16
N ASP A 134 -8.65 6.10 -53.10
CA ASP A 134 -8.25 5.33 -54.28
C ASP A 134 -9.44 4.97 -55.18
N PHE A 135 -10.58 4.63 -54.58
CA PHE A 135 -11.82 4.40 -55.33
C PHE A 135 -12.31 5.69 -56.00
N ASN A 136 -12.41 6.81 -55.26
CA ASN A 136 -12.87 8.08 -55.84
C ASN A 136 -11.97 8.57 -56.99
N GLU A 137 -10.64 8.48 -56.84
CA GLU A 137 -9.70 8.88 -57.90
C GLU A 137 -9.85 8.04 -59.17
N LYS A 138 -10.11 6.73 -59.04
CA LYS A 138 -10.37 5.85 -60.19
C LYS A 138 -11.68 6.18 -60.91
N PHE A 139 -12.74 6.49 -60.18
CA PHE A 139 -14.03 6.84 -60.78
C PHE A 139 -14.01 8.23 -61.44
N VAL A 140 -13.31 9.20 -60.86
CA VAL A 140 -13.15 10.54 -61.46
C VAL A 140 -12.40 10.47 -62.80
N LYS A 141 -11.33 9.66 -62.89
CA LYS A 141 -10.61 9.44 -64.17
C LYS A 141 -11.49 8.72 -65.20
N ALA A 142 -12.23 7.70 -64.81
CA ALA A 142 -13.13 6.97 -65.71
C ALA A 142 -14.33 7.78 -66.22
N GLY A 143 -14.71 8.86 -65.50
CA GLY A 143 -15.76 9.79 -65.92
C GLY A 143 -15.28 10.95 -66.80
N ALA A 144 -13.97 11.23 -66.81
CA ALA A 144 -13.37 12.31 -67.59
C ALA A 144 -13.02 11.90 -69.04
N ASP A 145 -12.97 10.59 -69.33
CA ASP A 145 -12.64 10.02 -70.64
C ASP A 145 -13.88 9.67 -71.50
N LYS A 146 -15.07 10.20 -71.18
CA LYS A 146 -16.31 10.03 -71.96
C LYS A 146 -16.78 11.33 -72.61
#